data_AF-A0A9Q3ABN3-F1
#
_entry.id   AF-A0A9Q3ABN3-F1
#
_cell.length_a   1.000
_cell.length_b   1.000
_cell.length_c   1.000
_cell.angle_alpha   90.00
_cell.angle_beta   90.00
_cell.angle_gamma   90.00
#
_symmetry.space_group_name_H-M   'P 1'
#
loop_
_entity.id
_entity.type
_entity.pdbx_description
1 polymer ?
#
loop_
_entity_poly.entity_id
_entity_poly.type
_entity_poly.pdbx_seq_one_letter_code
_entity_poly.pdbx_strand_id
1 'polypeptide(L)'
;MGFSKEIQGLRALAVLAVIFAHLEISWLPGGFVGVDVFFVISGYLITGLLLREYQRTGGISLSNFYRRRIRRLFPAMLVTCMFTLAGGFLLFSDERFGLLLDSALAAFF
;
A
#
# COMPACT_ATOMS: atom_id res chain seq x y z
N MET A 1 19.99 1.64 -14.86
CA MET A 1 18.53 1.83 -14.96
C MET A 1 17.97 0.61 -15.66
N GLY A 2 17.17 -0.23 -14.99
CA GLY A 2 16.61 -1.47 -15.56
C GLY A 2 15.68 -2.18 -14.56
N PHE A 3 16.21 -2.49 -13.37
CA PHE A 3 15.51 -3.25 -12.32
C PHE A 3 14.19 -2.67 -11.77
N SER A 4 13.98 -1.35 -11.81
CA SER A 4 12.84 -0.74 -11.11
C SER A 4 11.48 -1.09 -11.71
N LYS A 5 11.39 -1.43 -13.00
CA LYS A 5 10.13 -1.81 -13.64
C LYS A 5 9.79 -3.28 -13.35
N GLU A 6 10.76 -4.17 -13.50
CA GLU A 6 10.61 -5.60 -13.22
C GLU A 6 10.21 -5.85 -11.75
N ILE A 7 10.89 -5.17 -10.81
CA ILE A 7 10.59 -5.29 -9.38
C ILE A 7 9.19 -4.74 -9.06
N GLN A 8 8.77 -3.66 -9.71
CA GLN A 8 7.40 -3.16 -9.55
C GLN A 8 6.36 -4.12 -10.11
N GLY A 9 6.65 -4.79 -11.23
CA GLY A 9 5.82 -5.85 -11.80
C GLY A 9 5.69 -7.05 -10.86
N LEU A 10 6.79 -7.47 -10.23
CA LEU A 10 6.76 -8.56 -9.26
C LEU A 10 5.93 -8.23 -8.02
N ARG A 11 6.00 -6.99 -7.52
CA ARG A 11 5.08 -6.54 -6.45
C ARG A 11 3.63 -6.53 -6.89
N ALA A 12 3.33 -6.11 -8.13
CA ALA A 12 1.97 -6.10 -8.64
C ALA A 12 1.41 -7.54 -8.70
N LEU A 13 2.22 -8.49 -9.16
CA LEU A 13 1.86 -9.91 -9.16
C LEU A 13 1.62 -10.45 -7.73
N ALA A 14 2.47 -10.05 -6.78
CA ALA A 14 2.29 -10.41 -5.38
C ALA A 14 0.95 -9.88 -4.81
N VAL A 15 0.58 -8.63 -5.13
CA VAL A 15 -0.72 -8.06 -4.74
C VAL A 15 -1.89 -8.82 -5.38
N LEU A 16 -1.78 -9.24 -6.65
CA LEU A 16 -2.81 -10.06 -7.30
C LEU A 16 -3.01 -11.40 -6.57
N ALA A 17 -1.93 -12.06 -6.15
CA ALA A 17 -2.02 -13.28 -5.36
C ALA A 17 -2.75 -13.04 -4.02
N VAL A 18 -2.53 -11.89 -3.36
CA VAL A 18 -3.24 -11.51 -2.12
C VAL A 18 -4.73 -11.27 -2.37
N ILE A 19 -5.08 -10.62 -3.49
CA ILE A 19 -6.48 -10.40 -3.88
C ILE A 19 -7.17 -11.76 -4.08
N PHE A 20 -6.55 -12.68 -4.83
CA PHE A 20 -7.11 -14.01 -5.03
C PHE A 20 -7.24 -14.81 -3.73
N ALA A 21 -6.33 -14.60 -2.76
CA ALA A 21 -6.44 -15.16 -1.42
C ALA A 21 -7.75 -14.76 -0.72
N HIS A 22 -8.10 -13.47 -0.79
CA HIS A 22 -9.28 -12.93 -0.10
C HIS A 22 -10.59 -13.28 -0.80
N LEU A 23 -10.55 -13.68 -2.07
CA LEU A 23 -11.73 -14.13 -2.82
C LEU A 23 -12.11 -15.60 -2.53
N GLU A 24 -11.49 -16.23 -1.53
CA GLU A 24 -11.71 -17.64 -1.13
C GLU A 24 -11.64 -18.62 -2.31
N ILE A 25 -10.79 -18.27 -3.28
CA ILE A 25 -10.63 -19.03 -4.50
C ILE A 25 -9.98 -20.37 -4.15
N SER A 26 -10.79 -21.43 -4.19
CA SER A 26 -10.49 -22.75 -3.60
C SER A 26 -9.27 -23.46 -4.19
N TRP A 27 -8.81 -23.03 -5.37
CA TRP A 27 -7.68 -23.62 -6.11
C TRP A 27 -6.33 -22.93 -5.82
N LEU A 28 -6.28 -21.93 -4.94
CA LEU A 28 -5.05 -21.21 -4.58
C LEU A 28 -4.77 -21.22 -3.06
N PRO A 29 -4.52 -22.40 -2.44
CA PRO A 29 -4.09 -22.48 -1.05
C PRO A 29 -2.68 -21.87 -0.92
N GLY A 30 -2.58 -20.67 -0.32
CA GLY A 30 -1.29 -20.01 -0.09
C GLY A 30 -1.20 -18.53 -0.47
N GLY A 31 -2.32 -17.83 -0.65
CA GLY A 31 -2.29 -16.40 -0.97
C GLY A 31 -1.59 -15.49 0.06
N PHE A 32 -1.34 -15.98 1.29
CA PHE A 32 -0.46 -15.33 2.27
C PHE A 32 0.99 -15.17 1.79
N VAL A 33 1.49 -16.07 0.92
CA VAL A 33 2.82 -15.96 0.32
C VAL A 33 2.96 -14.67 -0.50
N GLY A 34 1.86 -14.20 -1.11
CA GLY A 34 1.84 -12.91 -1.81
C GLY A 34 2.15 -11.73 -0.87
N VAL A 35 1.67 -11.79 0.37
CA VAL A 35 1.94 -10.78 1.41
C VAL A 35 3.43 -10.78 1.75
N ASP A 36 4.00 -11.95 2.02
CA ASP A 36 5.42 -12.11 2.37
C ASP A 36 6.34 -11.60 1.26
N VAL A 37 6.08 -12.03 0.02
CA VAL A 37 6.86 -11.62 -1.15
C VAL A 37 6.78 -10.10 -1.36
N PHE A 38 5.59 -9.51 -1.22
CA PHE A 38 5.42 -8.06 -1.35
C PHE A 38 6.23 -7.28 -0.30
N PHE A 39 6.21 -7.73 0.96
CA PHE A 39 6.94 -7.07 2.04
C PHE A 39 8.45 -7.26 1.92
N VAL A 40 8.94 -8.46 1.57
CA VAL A 40 10.37 -8.72 1.36
C VAL A 40 10.93 -7.85 0.24
N ILE A 41 10.25 -7.79 -0.91
CA ILE A 41 10.67 -6.95 -2.04
C ILE A 41 10.67 -5.47 -1.64
N SER A 42 9.64 -5.03 -0.92
CA SER A 42 9.54 -3.64 -0.45
C SER A 42 10.67 -3.30 0.52
N GLY A 43 11.02 -4.20 1.44
CA GLY A 43 12.14 -4.06 2.37
C GLY A 43 13.47 -3.93 1.65
N TYR A 44 13.76 -4.82 0.70
CA TYR A 44 14.96 -4.75 -0.14
C TYR A 44 15.09 -3.39 -0.86
N LEU A 45 14.00 -2.90 -1.45
CA LEU A 45 13.97 -1.61 -2.15
C LEU A 45 14.20 -0.42 -1.21
N ILE A 46 13.59 -0.44 -0.03
CA ILE A 46 13.72 0.63 0.97
C ILE A 46 15.16 0.67 1.47
N THR A 47 15.71 -0.46 1.89
CA THR A 47 17.11 -0.55 2.37
C THR A 47 18.08 -0.13 1.27
N GLY A 48 17.87 -0.55 0.03
CA GLY A 48 18.69 -0.11 -1.10
C GLY A 48 18.62 1.39 -1.38
N LEU A 49 17.47 2.03 -1.15
CA LEU A 49 17.32 3.49 -1.27
C LEU A 49 18.07 4.22 -0.14
N LEU A 50 17.93 3.74 1.10
CA LEU A 50 18.59 4.31 2.27
C LEU A 50 20.11 4.17 2.19
N LEU A 51 20.61 3.02 1.72
CA LEU A 51 22.04 2.78 1.56
C LEU A 51 22.65 3.71 0.50
N ARG A 52 21.95 3.95 -0.62
CA ARG A 52 22.39 4.93 -1.63
C ARG A 52 22.37 6.36 -1.11
N GLU A 53 21.37 6.72 -0.30
CA GLU A 53 21.34 8.02 0.38
C GLU A 53 22.56 8.16 1.28
N TYR A 54 22.81 7.18 2.15
CA TYR A 54 23.97 7.15 3.03
C TYR A 54 25.30 7.28 2.30
N GLN A 55 25.50 6.51 1.21
CA GLN A 55 26.73 6.59 0.39
C GLN A 55 26.94 7.97 -0.23
N ARG A 56 25.87 8.71 -0.52
CA ARG A 56 25.95 10.03 -1.17
C ARG A 56 26.07 11.19 -0.19
N THR A 57 25.40 11.11 0.96
CA THR A 57 25.28 12.21 1.93
C THR A 57 25.96 11.95 3.26
N GLY A 58 26.54 10.76 3.48
CA GLY A 58 27.19 10.36 4.74
C GLY A 58 26.22 10.12 5.90
N GLY A 59 24.91 10.21 5.65
CA GLY A 59 23.86 10.09 6.66
C GLY A 59 22.51 9.75 6.03
N ILE A 60 21.59 9.22 6.85
CA ILE A 60 20.23 8.85 6.43
C ILE A 60 19.24 9.85 7.03
N SER A 61 18.45 10.50 6.19
CA SER A 61 17.35 11.37 6.64
C SER A 61 16.01 10.64 6.58
N LEU A 62 15.60 10.05 7.71
CA LEU A 62 14.29 9.40 7.82
C LEU A 62 13.14 10.38 7.55
N SER A 63 13.25 11.63 7.99
CA SER A 63 12.25 12.68 7.70
C SER A 63 12.07 12.89 6.20
N ASN A 64 13.16 12.98 5.43
CA ASN A 64 13.07 13.12 3.98
C ASN A 64 12.53 11.86 3.31
N PHE A 65 12.88 10.67 3.80
CA PHE A 65 12.32 9.41 3.33
C PHE A 65 10.80 9.37 3.50
N TYR A 66 10.29 9.64 4.71
CA TYR A 66 8.86 9.64 5.00
C TYR A 66 8.13 10.76 4.25
N ARG A 67 8.70 11.97 4.16
CA ARG A 67 8.11 13.08 3.40
C ARG A 67 7.89 12.74 1.92
N ARG A 68 8.85 12.06 1.28
CA ARG A 68 8.69 11.57 -0.12
C ARG A 68 7.61 10.50 -0.22
N ARG A 69 7.54 9.61 0.77
CA ARG A 69 6.58 8.50 0.81
C ARG A 69 5.15 9.01 1.04
N ILE A 70 4.95 9.93 1.97
CA ILE A 70 3.66 10.58 2.25
C ILE A 70 3.17 11.31 1.00
N ARG A 71 4.00 12.15 0.36
CA ARG A 71 3.61 12.86 -0.88
C ARG A 71 3.17 11.92 -2.00
N ARG A 72 3.65 10.69 -2.03
CA ARG A 72 3.29 9.68 -3.04
C ARG A 72 2.07 8.84 -2.65
N LEU A 73 1.94 8.43 -1.39
CA LEU A 73 0.90 7.49 -0.94
C LEU A 73 -0.37 8.19 -0.45
N PHE A 74 -0.23 9.35 0.18
CA PHE A 74 -1.33 10.11 0.77
C PHE A 74 -2.38 10.56 -0.26
N PRO A 75 -2.02 11.01 -1.48
CA PRO A 75 -3.02 11.37 -2.48
C PRO A 75 -3.92 10.20 -2.86
N ALA A 76 -3.35 9.00 -3.02
CA ALA A 76 -4.13 7.81 -3.36
C ALA A 76 -5.07 7.42 -2.21
N MET A 77 -4.61 7.48 -0.97
CA MET A 77 -5.44 7.24 0.22
C MET A 77 -6.63 8.20 0.28
N LEU A 78 -6.39 9.51 0.13
CA LEU A 78 -7.44 10.53 0.16
C LEU A 78 -8.47 10.31 -0.94
N VAL A 79 -8.00 10.02 -2.16
CA VAL A 79 -8.88 9.73 -3.29
C VAL A 79 -9.76 8.53 -2.97
N THR A 80 -9.17 7.41 -2.52
CA THR A 80 -9.95 6.21 -2.16
C THR A 80 -10.98 6.53 -1.08
N CYS A 81 -10.61 7.21 0.01
CA CYS A 81 -11.52 7.57 1.10
C CYS A 81 -12.66 8.48 0.62
N MET A 82 -12.35 9.47 -0.23
CA MET A 82 -13.36 10.36 -0.80
C MET A 82 -14.37 9.58 -1.65
N PHE A 83 -13.90 8.67 -2.50
CA PHE A 83 -14.78 7.86 -3.34
C PHE A 83 -15.61 6.86 -2.53
N THR A 84 -15.05 6.20 -1.51
CA THR A 84 -15.82 5.31 -0.65
C THR A 84 -16.83 6.04 0.22
N LEU A 85 -16.51 7.24 0.73
CA LEU A 85 -17.47 8.08 1.46
C LEU A 85 -18.58 8.60 0.55
N ALA A 86 -18.25 9.09 -0.65
CA ALA A 86 -19.23 9.55 -1.63
C ALA A 86 -20.15 8.42 -2.10
N GLY A 87 -19.59 7.24 -2.38
CA GLY A 87 -20.36 6.05 -2.72
C GLY A 87 -21.21 5.56 -1.54
N GLY A 88 -20.66 5.57 -0.33
CA GLY A 88 -21.37 5.20 0.88
C GLY A 88 -22.57 6.10 1.18
N PHE A 89 -22.41 7.42 0.99
CA PHE A 89 -23.50 8.39 1.14
C PHE A 89 -24.67 8.14 0.18
N LEU A 90 -24.38 7.70 -1.06
CA LEU A 90 -25.41 7.45 -2.07
C LEU A 90 -26.09 6.07 -1.93
N LEU A 91 -25.40 5.09 -1.34
CA LEU A 91 -25.81 3.68 -1.38
C LEU A 91 -26.25 3.10 -0.02
N PHE A 92 -25.89 3.71 1.11
CA PHE A 92 -26.16 3.15 2.45
C PHE A 92 -27.17 3.94 3.29
N SER A 93 -27.89 3.23 4.16
CA SER A 93 -28.74 3.79 5.23
C SER A 93 -27.90 4.45 6.34
N ASP A 94 -28.49 5.40 7.08
CA ASP A 94 -27.79 6.26 8.06
C ASP A 94 -26.89 5.51 9.06
N GLU A 95 -27.31 4.35 9.56
CA GLU A 95 -26.51 3.54 10.51
C GLU A 95 -25.22 2.99 9.89
N ARG A 96 -25.27 2.55 8.62
CA ARG A 96 -24.10 2.00 7.91
C ARG A 96 -23.15 3.09 7.46
N PHE A 97 -23.66 4.30 7.22
CA PHE A 97 -22.83 5.46 6.92
C PHE A 97 -22.01 5.91 8.13
N GLY A 98 -22.59 5.87 9.35
CA GLY A 98 -21.86 6.13 10.60
C GLY A 98 -20.66 5.19 10.80
N LEU A 99 -20.87 3.89 10.60
CA LEU A 99 -19.78 2.89 10.64
C LEU A 99 -18.69 3.14 9.58
N LEU A 100 -19.08 3.66 8.41
CA LEU A 100 -18.16 3.95 7.31
C LEU A 100 -17.31 5.19 7.62
N LEU A 101 -17.89 6.19 8.28
CA LEU A 101 -17.17 7.35 8.81
C LEU A 101 -16.14 6.95 9.86
N ASP A 102 -16.51 6.09 10.81
CA ASP A 102 -15.57 5.58 11.82
C ASP A 102 -14.41 4.81 11.18
N SER A 103 -14.71 4.00 10.16
CA SER A 103 -13.70 3.27 9.39
C SER A 103 -12.79 4.21 8.59
N ALA A 104 -13.34 5.29 8.01
CA ALA A 104 -12.58 6.28 7.27
C ALA A 104 -11.69 7.11 8.21
N LEU A 105 -12.17 7.45 9.40
CA LEU A 105 -11.37 8.10 10.44
C LEU A 105 -10.22 7.19 10.89
N ALA A 106 -10.50 5.89 11.12
CA ALA A 106 -9.50 4.88 11.44
C ALA A 106 -8.44 4.71 10.36
N ALA A 107 -8.73 5.02 9.09
CA ALA A 107 -7.71 4.99 8.05
C ALA A 107 -6.63 6.09 8.23
N PHE A 108 -6.87 7.11 9.06
CA PHE A 108 -5.91 8.18 9.33
C PHE A 108 -4.99 7.95 10.54
N PHE A 109 -5.27 6.94 11.40
CA PHE A 109 -4.52 6.67 12.64
C PHE A 109 -4.13 5.19 12.78
#